data_AF-A0A1R3KS53-F1
#
_entry.id   AF-A0A1R3KS53-F1
#
_cell.length_a   1.000
_cell.length_b   1.000
_cell.length_c   1.000
_cell.angle_alpha   90.00
_cell.angle_beta   90.00
_cell.angle_gamma   90.00
#
_symmetry.space_group_name_H-M   'P 1'
#
loop_
_entity.id
_entity.type
_entity.pdbx_description
1 polymer ?
#
loop_
_entity_poly.entity_id
_entity_poly.type
_entity_poly.pdbx_seq_one_letter_code
_entity_poly.pdbx_strand_id
1 'polypeptide(L)'
;MSSSLTESLIPEGKLLVHIAENGHSFELDCDETTLVEAVMQSIELAAGIHFNDQLVLCADMKLEPQRPLSAYKLPSSDREVFIFNKPRLQTNSPPPPPEQVDIVEVSEPRPPASSSDPHPLDDASDPALKALPSYERQFRYHCQRGHVIYNRTLAKFDHCERLLREQKVQERALEVARGNLDQYYRMIHQNCSEFMKRYKQQHRFHSDLLANFEKDMHKLRSTKLHPTLQTATRKCLLDFVKEDNLRKSAENCNGSHRQFENKVVQFNQMFADVKRRVEDLFTSRAPFPIRNLELTIKEHQRYLNEQKSIMQSLRFALLVYTFFPPIHLK
;
A
#
# COMPACT_ATOMS: atom_id res chain seq x y z
N MET A 1 30.73 -16.46 6.98
CA MET A 1 31.47 -15.21 7.28
C MET A 1 31.15 -14.22 6.18
N SER A 2 30.72 -13.03 6.57
CA SER A 2 30.39 -11.83 5.79
C SER A 2 29.08 -11.79 5.00
N SER A 3 28.06 -11.32 5.70
CA SER A 3 27.00 -10.42 5.26
C SER A 3 27.45 -9.35 4.27
N SER A 4 26.63 -9.09 3.26
CA SER A 4 26.49 -7.78 2.62
C SER A 4 25.04 -7.62 2.16
N LEU A 5 24.19 -7.26 3.12
CA LEU A 5 23.02 -6.44 2.83
C LEU A 5 23.60 -5.14 2.25
N THR A 6 23.44 -4.92 0.95
CA THR A 6 23.46 -3.57 0.40
C THR A 6 22.23 -2.86 0.95
N GLU A 7 22.33 -2.37 2.19
CA GLU A 7 21.63 -1.14 2.58
C GLU A 7 22.11 -0.09 1.59
N SER A 8 21.24 0.27 0.64
CA SER A 8 21.41 1.44 -0.18
C SER A 8 21.41 2.64 0.76
N LEU A 9 22.60 3.05 1.21
CA LEU A 9 22.83 4.31 1.90
C LEU A 9 22.41 5.42 0.95
N ILE A 10 21.19 5.91 1.13
CA ILE A 10 20.66 7.05 0.40
C ILE A 10 21.57 8.25 0.72
N PRO A 11 22.16 8.93 -0.29
CA PRO A 11 22.93 10.15 -0.08
C PRO A 11 22.13 11.19 0.71
N GLU A 12 22.78 11.95 1.60
CA GLU A 12 22.17 13.10 2.28
C GLU A 12 21.46 14.00 1.26
N GLY A 13 20.16 14.25 1.43
CA GLY A 13 19.35 15.09 0.53
C GLY A 13 18.49 14.36 -0.51
N LYS A 14 18.33 13.03 -0.40
CA LYS A 14 17.38 12.27 -1.25
C LYS A 14 16.23 11.70 -0.43
N LEU A 15 15.03 11.75 -0.99
CA LEU A 15 13.82 11.15 -0.45
C LEU A 15 13.40 9.96 -1.31
N LEU A 16 13.23 8.80 -0.67
CA LEU A 16 12.69 7.62 -1.32
C LEU A 16 11.16 7.61 -1.22
N VAL A 17 10.51 7.63 -2.38
CA VAL A 17 9.06 7.67 -2.52
C VAL A 17 8.58 6.43 -3.24
N HIS A 18 7.58 5.75 -2.68
CA HIS A 18 7.01 4.52 -3.20
C HIS A 18 5.56 4.70 -3.59
N ILE A 19 5.16 4.09 -4.71
CA ILE A 19 3.75 3.98 -5.10
C ILE A 19 3.20 2.69 -4.49
N ALA A 20 2.25 2.82 -3.58
CA ALA A 20 1.70 1.69 -2.85
C ALA A 20 0.98 0.68 -3.75
N GLU A 21 0.43 1.12 -4.89
CA GLU A 21 -0.33 0.26 -5.80
C GLU A 21 0.54 -0.75 -6.54
N ASN A 22 1.74 -0.36 -7.01
CA ASN A 22 2.59 -1.19 -7.88
C ASN A 22 4.00 -1.42 -7.33
N GLY A 23 4.39 -0.77 -6.23
CA GLY A 23 5.71 -0.90 -5.63
C GLY A 23 6.83 -0.14 -6.35
N HIS A 24 6.51 0.66 -7.37
CA HIS A 24 7.49 1.51 -8.05
C HIS A 24 8.08 2.52 -7.07
N SER A 25 9.38 2.77 -7.23
CA SER A 25 10.16 3.59 -6.30
C SER A 25 10.83 4.73 -7.06
N PHE A 26 10.78 5.92 -6.49
CA PHE A 26 11.35 7.15 -7.03
C PHE A 26 12.30 7.74 -6.01
N GLU A 27 13.49 8.11 -6.45
CA GLU A 27 14.41 8.95 -5.68
C GLU A 27 14.19 10.40 -6.10
N LEU A 28 13.81 11.25 -5.15
CA LEU A 28 13.64 12.67 -5.37
C LEU A 28 14.72 13.45 -4.63
N ASP A 29 15.38 14.37 -5.32
CA ASP A 29 16.30 15.32 -4.71
C ASP A 29 15.47 16.41 -4.01
N CYS A 30 15.52 16.46 -2.68
CA CYS A 30 14.79 17.44 -1.89
C CYS A 30 15.49 17.73 -0.55
N ASP A 31 15.09 18.82 0.08
CA ASP A 31 15.64 19.25 1.37
C ASP A 31 14.56 19.33 2.46
N GLU A 32 14.99 19.62 3.68
CA GLU A 32 14.13 19.78 4.85
C GLU A 32 13.05 20.88 4.70
N THR A 33 13.26 21.84 3.79
CA THR A 33 12.35 22.96 3.55
C THR A 33 11.33 22.67 2.46
N THR A 34 11.59 21.65 1.65
CA THR A 34 10.71 21.23 0.56
C THR A 34 9.33 20.88 1.12
N LEU A 35 8.27 21.36 0.46
CA LEU A 35 6.90 21.06 0.85
C LEU A 35 6.49 19.66 0.38
N VAL A 36 5.63 19.00 1.16
CA VAL A 36 5.00 17.73 0.74
C VAL A 36 4.29 17.90 -0.61
N GLU A 37 3.69 19.06 -0.87
CA GLU A 37 3.08 19.38 -2.15
C GLU A 37 4.04 19.24 -3.35
N ALA A 38 5.29 19.68 -3.22
CA ALA A 38 6.27 19.57 -4.31
C ALA A 38 6.62 18.10 -4.63
N VAL A 39 6.66 17.25 -3.61
CA VAL A 39 6.81 15.79 -3.75
C VAL A 39 5.61 15.21 -4.51
N MET A 40 4.40 15.60 -4.13
CA MET A 40 3.16 15.12 -4.78
C MET A 40 3.08 15.53 -6.25
N GLN A 41 3.45 16.76 -6.59
CA GLN A 41 3.48 17.25 -7.98
C GLN A 41 4.51 16.48 -8.82
N SER A 42 5.69 16.19 -8.24
CA SER A 42 6.71 15.39 -8.92
C SER A 42 6.21 13.98 -9.25
N ILE A 43 5.43 13.39 -8.34
CA ILE A 43 4.86 12.06 -8.51
C ILE A 43 3.67 12.07 -9.47
N GLU A 44 2.89 13.14 -9.53
CA GLU A 44 1.84 13.29 -10.54
C GLU A 44 2.43 13.24 -11.95
N LEU A 45 3.56 13.93 -12.18
CA LEU A 45 4.27 13.89 -13.46
C LEU A 45 4.86 12.51 -13.77
N ALA A 46 5.42 11.83 -12.77
CA ALA A 46 6.14 10.57 -12.96
C ALA A 46 5.23 9.33 -13.02
N ALA A 47 4.18 9.29 -12.19
CA ALA A 47 3.31 8.13 -12.00
C ALA A 47 1.87 8.35 -12.48
N GLY A 48 1.51 9.57 -12.91
CA GLY A 48 0.17 9.88 -13.43
C GLY A 48 -0.95 9.86 -12.39
N ILE A 49 -0.62 9.88 -11.09
CA ILE A 49 -1.61 9.95 -10.01
C ILE A 49 -1.91 11.43 -9.73
N HIS A 50 -3.14 11.85 -10.00
CA HIS A 50 -3.54 13.24 -9.85
C HIS A 50 -3.29 13.76 -8.41
N PHE A 51 -2.80 14.99 -8.26
CA PHE A 51 -2.43 15.55 -6.95
C PHE A 51 -3.52 15.38 -5.88
N ASN A 52 -4.77 15.68 -6.21
CA ASN A 52 -5.90 15.57 -5.28
C ASN A 52 -6.22 14.13 -4.88
N ASP A 53 -5.83 13.16 -5.69
CA ASP A 53 -6.06 11.73 -5.49
C ASP A 53 -4.94 11.07 -4.69
N GLN A 54 -3.84 11.77 -4.41
CA GLN A 54 -2.74 11.24 -3.62
C GLN A 54 -3.03 11.32 -2.11
N LEU A 55 -2.84 10.20 -1.42
CA LEU A 55 -2.71 10.12 0.03
C LEU A 55 -1.25 9.75 0.36
N VAL A 56 -0.57 10.64 1.07
CA VAL A 56 0.86 10.50 1.37
C VAL A 56 1.04 10.08 2.82
N LEU A 57 1.69 8.94 3.04
CA LEU A 57 1.97 8.38 4.36
C LEU A 57 3.46 8.20 4.58
N CYS A 58 3.93 8.41 5.80
CA CYS A 58 5.28 8.07 6.26
C CYS A 58 5.15 7.48 7.66
N ALA A 59 5.68 6.27 7.86
CA ALA A 59 5.39 5.47 9.05
C ALA A 59 3.86 5.34 9.28
N ASP A 60 3.34 5.72 10.45
CA ASP A 60 1.92 5.74 10.77
C ASP A 60 1.26 7.10 10.51
N MET A 61 1.98 8.09 9.99
CA MET A 61 1.52 9.48 9.87
C MET A 61 1.08 9.86 8.46
N LYS A 62 0.01 10.65 8.38
CA LYS A 62 -0.39 11.35 7.15
C LYS A 62 0.44 12.62 6.98
N LEU A 63 0.97 12.81 5.78
CA LEU A 63 1.69 14.02 5.39
C LEU A 63 0.70 15.03 4.81
N GLU A 64 0.75 16.27 5.29
CA GLU A 64 -0.11 17.36 4.84
C GLU A 64 0.61 18.19 3.76
N PRO A 65 -0.01 18.46 2.60
CA PRO A 65 0.64 19.10 1.45
C PRO A 65 1.37 20.42 1.78
N GLN A 66 0.75 21.23 2.64
CA GLN A 66 1.21 22.56 3.03
C GLN A 66 2.35 22.55 4.06
N ARG A 67 2.76 21.39 4.56
CA ARG A 67 3.83 21.28 5.57
C ARG A 67 5.17 20.95 4.91
N PRO A 68 6.30 21.49 5.42
CA PRO A 68 7.62 21.11 4.97
C PRO A 68 7.98 19.70 5.43
N LEU A 69 8.88 19.04 4.70
CA LEU A 69 9.38 17.69 5.01
C LEU A 69 10.04 17.61 6.39
N SER A 70 10.70 18.68 6.86
CA SER A 70 11.25 18.80 8.22
C SER A 70 10.23 18.56 9.34
N ALA A 71 8.96 18.90 9.12
CA ALA A 71 7.89 18.65 10.10
C ALA A 71 7.70 17.14 10.39
N TYR A 72 8.19 16.29 9.48
CA TYR A 72 8.12 14.83 9.54
C TYR A 72 9.50 14.17 9.68
N LYS A 73 10.55 14.96 9.89
CA LYS A 73 11.96 14.52 9.92
C LYS A 73 12.40 13.87 8.59
N LEU A 74 12.05 14.53 7.49
CA LEU A 74 12.40 14.14 6.12
C LEU A 74 13.19 15.29 5.44
N PRO A 75 14.06 14.97 4.47
CA PRO A 75 14.48 13.63 4.03
C PRO A 75 15.34 12.92 5.08
N SER A 76 15.21 11.60 5.19
CA SER A 76 16.05 10.78 6.09
C SER A 76 16.25 9.39 5.51
N SER A 77 17.44 8.81 5.69
CA SER A 77 17.80 7.50 5.12
C SER A 77 17.02 6.33 5.73
N ASP A 78 16.44 6.52 6.93
CA ASP A 78 15.66 5.52 7.66
C ASP A 78 14.15 5.58 7.39
N ARG A 79 13.70 6.54 6.55
CA ARG A 79 12.27 6.81 6.34
C ARG A 79 11.92 6.83 4.86
N GLU A 80 10.91 6.03 4.53
CA GLU A 80 10.32 5.95 3.19
C GLU A 80 8.95 6.64 3.19
N VAL A 81 8.61 7.28 2.07
CA VAL A 81 7.29 7.88 1.86
C VAL A 81 6.47 7.00 0.92
N PHE A 82 5.21 6.75 1.27
CA PHE A 82 4.28 5.93 0.49
C PHE A 82 3.13 6.77 -0.04
N ILE A 83 2.85 6.65 -1.33
CA ILE A 83 1.75 7.34 -2.01
C ILE A 83 0.69 6.33 -2.40
N PHE A 84 -0.54 6.60 -1.95
CA PHE A 84 -1.72 5.82 -2.24
C PHE A 84 -2.65 6.62 -3.16
N ASN A 85 -3.26 5.92 -4.10
CA ASN A 85 -4.30 6.46 -4.98
C ASN A 85 -5.67 6.33 -4.28
N LYS A 86 -6.26 7.44 -3.81
CA LYS A 86 -7.53 7.47 -3.07
C LYS A 86 -8.68 6.79 -3.82
N PRO A 87 -8.94 7.07 -5.11
CA PRO A 87 -9.89 6.31 -5.92
C PRO A 87 -9.76 4.79 -5.82
N ARG A 88 -8.52 4.27 -5.68
CA ARG A 88 -8.22 2.83 -5.59
C ARG A 88 -8.40 2.24 -4.20
N LEU A 89 -8.53 3.07 -3.17
CA LEU A 89 -8.84 2.63 -1.81
C LEU A 89 -10.34 2.41 -1.58
N GLN A 90 -11.19 2.70 -2.57
CA GLN A 90 -12.63 2.50 -2.47
C GLN A 90 -13.01 1.02 -2.57
N THR A 91 -14.05 0.60 -1.83
CA THR A 91 -14.48 -0.80 -1.71
C THR A 91 -14.82 -1.47 -3.05
N ASN A 92 -15.25 -0.70 -4.05
CA ASN A 92 -15.65 -1.20 -5.37
C ASN A 92 -14.70 -0.72 -6.49
N SER A 93 -13.47 -0.35 -6.13
CA SER A 93 -12.49 0.04 -7.15
C SER A 93 -12.10 -1.18 -8.00
N PRO A 94 -11.96 -1.02 -9.33
CA PRO A 94 -11.49 -2.11 -10.18
C PRO A 94 -10.04 -2.44 -9.82
N PRO A 95 -9.61 -3.72 -9.98
CA PRO A 95 -8.22 -4.10 -9.76
C PRO A 95 -7.29 -3.28 -10.68
N PRO A 96 -6.04 -3.05 -10.25
CA PRO A 96 -5.06 -2.40 -11.09
C PRO A 96 -4.82 -3.24 -12.36
N PRO A 97 -4.48 -2.60 -13.50
CA PRO A 97 -4.12 -3.32 -14.70
C PRO A 97 -2.89 -4.22 -14.43
N PRO A 98 -2.77 -5.37 -15.12
CA PRO A 98 -1.58 -6.20 -15.00
C PRO A 98 -0.31 -5.40 -15.34
N GLU A 99 0.74 -5.60 -14.54
CA GLU A 99 2.06 -5.02 -14.83
C GLU A 99 2.55 -5.52 -16.21
N GLN A 100 2.97 -4.60 -17.06
CA GLN A 100 3.52 -4.96 -18.37
C GLN A 100 4.93 -5.52 -18.17
N VAL A 101 5.13 -6.78 -18.56
CA VAL A 101 6.42 -7.45 -18.53
C VAL A 101 6.87 -7.63 -19.97
N ASP A 102 7.77 -6.75 -20.44
CA ASP A 102 8.35 -6.82 -21.78
C ASP A 102 9.38 -7.95 -21.84
N ILE A 103 8.88 -9.18 -22.02
CA ILE A 103 9.73 -10.34 -22.30
C ILE A 103 10.23 -10.20 -23.74
N VAL A 104 11.45 -9.69 -23.91
CA VAL A 104 12.10 -9.63 -25.23
C VAL A 104 12.12 -11.03 -25.85
N GLU A 105 11.32 -11.21 -26.90
CA GLU A 105 11.26 -12.47 -27.62
C GLU A 105 12.36 -12.51 -28.68
N VAL A 106 13.56 -12.89 -28.26
CA VAL A 106 14.69 -13.07 -29.17
C VAL A 106 14.43 -14.29 -30.05
N SER A 107 14.39 -14.09 -31.37
CA SER A 107 14.22 -15.17 -32.34
C SER A 107 15.38 -16.17 -32.25
N GLU A 108 15.08 -17.47 -32.25
CA GLU A 108 16.13 -18.49 -32.28
C GLU A 108 16.97 -18.38 -33.56
N PRO A 109 18.28 -18.61 -33.50
CA PRO A 109 19.12 -18.64 -34.70
C PRO A 109 18.60 -19.71 -35.67
N ARG A 110 18.68 -19.46 -36.98
CA ARG A 110 18.31 -20.46 -37.98
C ARG A 110 19.35 -21.59 -38.00
N PRO A 111 18.95 -22.87 -38.11
CA PRO A 111 19.90 -23.96 -38.31
C PRO A 111 20.78 -23.72 -39.55
N PRO A 112 22.08 -24.06 -39.50
CA PRO A 112 22.97 -23.88 -40.62
C PRO A 112 22.53 -24.79 -41.77
N ALA A 113 22.28 -24.22 -42.95
CA ALA A 113 22.02 -24.98 -44.16
C ALA A 113 23.34 -25.42 -44.80
N SER A 114 23.39 -26.63 -45.35
CA SER A 114 24.60 -27.23 -45.93
C SER A 114 25.23 -26.42 -47.06
N SER A 115 24.44 -25.57 -47.74
CA SER A 115 24.84 -24.81 -48.94
C SER A 115 25.09 -23.32 -48.70
N SER A 116 24.95 -22.83 -47.46
CA SER A 116 24.91 -21.38 -47.18
C SER A 116 26.29 -20.71 -47.12
N ASP A 117 27.38 -21.48 -46.97
CA ASP A 117 28.72 -20.95 -46.74
C ASP A 117 29.78 -21.97 -47.18
N PRO A 118 30.23 -21.95 -48.45
CA PRO A 118 31.12 -22.97 -48.99
C PRO A 118 32.50 -22.92 -48.32
N HIS A 119 32.96 -24.07 -47.79
CA HIS A 119 34.23 -24.19 -47.08
C HIS A 119 35.28 -24.93 -47.92
N PRO A 120 36.57 -24.54 -47.92
CA PRO A 120 37.62 -25.18 -48.75
C PRO A 120 37.79 -26.69 -48.55
N LEU A 121 37.41 -27.20 -47.37
CA LEU A 121 37.46 -28.62 -47.02
C LEU A 121 36.20 -29.41 -47.42
N ASP A 122 35.15 -28.77 -47.93
CA ASP A 122 33.92 -29.47 -48.34
C ASP A 122 34.18 -30.47 -49.49
N ASP A 123 35.23 -30.24 -50.29
CA ASP A 123 35.67 -31.11 -51.39
C ASP A 123 36.86 -32.03 -51.03
N ALA A 124 37.24 -32.09 -49.74
CA ALA A 124 38.35 -32.95 -49.30
C ALA A 124 38.07 -34.43 -49.55
N SER A 125 39.09 -35.17 -50.00
CA SER A 125 39.00 -36.62 -50.25
C SER A 125 38.97 -37.45 -48.96
N ASP A 126 39.57 -36.94 -47.88
CA ASP A 126 39.51 -37.54 -46.54
C ASP A 126 38.15 -37.22 -45.89
N PRO A 127 37.33 -38.24 -45.58
CA PRO A 127 36.04 -38.06 -44.90
C PRO A 127 36.13 -37.31 -43.58
N ALA A 128 37.23 -37.45 -42.83
CA ALA A 128 37.42 -36.77 -41.55
C ALA A 128 37.61 -35.25 -41.76
N LEU A 129 38.43 -34.86 -42.74
CA LEU A 129 38.66 -33.46 -43.09
C LEU A 129 37.40 -32.81 -43.68
N LYS A 130 36.64 -33.57 -44.47
CA LYS A 130 35.36 -33.12 -45.05
C LYS A 130 34.27 -32.87 -44.01
N ALA A 131 34.36 -33.50 -42.83
CA ALA A 131 33.39 -33.33 -41.75
C ALA A 131 33.65 -32.08 -40.88
N LEU A 132 34.88 -31.58 -40.81
CA LEU A 132 35.26 -30.45 -39.95
C LEU A 132 34.40 -29.18 -40.16
N PRO A 133 34.08 -28.75 -41.39
CA PRO A 133 33.27 -27.54 -41.60
C PRO A 133 31.83 -27.72 -41.11
N SER A 134 31.29 -28.94 -41.23
CA SER A 134 29.97 -29.27 -40.68
C SER A 134 29.97 -29.17 -39.16
N TYR A 135 30.99 -29.70 -38.50
CA TYR A 135 31.13 -29.58 -37.04
C TYR A 135 31.31 -28.15 -36.57
N GLU A 136 32.12 -27.34 -37.27
CA GLU A 136 32.28 -25.92 -36.94
C GLU A 136 30.97 -25.15 -37.08
N ARG A 137 30.25 -25.31 -38.19
CA ARG A 137 28.95 -24.65 -38.42
C ARG A 137 27.93 -25.05 -37.33
N GLN A 138 27.86 -26.33 -36.98
CA GLN A 138 27.00 -26.82 -35.89
C GLN A 138 27.43 -26.24 -34.53
N PHE A 139 28.73 -26.22 -34.23
CA PHE A 139 29.24 -25.67 -32.98
C PHE A 139 28.93 -24.18 -32.83
N ARG A 140 29.16 -23.37 -33.88
CA ARG A 140 28.80 -21.94 -33.90
C ARG A 140 27.30 -21.73 -33.71
N TYR A 141 26.47 -22.51 -34.41
CA TYR A 141 25.01 -22.49 -34.26
C TYR A 141 24.58 -22.77 -32.81
N HIS A 142 25.10 -23.83 -32.20
CA HIS A 142 24.77 -24.17 -30.81
C HIS A 142 25.29 -23.13 -29.81
N CYS A 143 26.46 -22.52 -30.05
CA CYS A 143 26.96 -21.41 -29.25
C CYS A 143 26.02 -20.20 -29.31
N GLN A 144 25.58 -19.81 -30.51
CA GLN A 144 24.64 -18.70 -30.69
C GLN A 144 23.28 -19.00 -30.06
N ARG A 145 22.75 -20.21 -30.27
CA ARG A 145 21.46 -20.64 -29.69
C ARG A 145 21.52 -20.67 -28.17
N GLY A 146 22.60 -21.20 -27.60
CA GLY A 146 22.85 -21.18 -26.16
C GLY A 146 22.91 -19.75 -25.62
N HIS A 147 23.57 -18.84 -26.34
CA HIS A 147 23.66 -17.43 -25.93
C HIS A 147 22.29 -16.74 -25.92
N VAL A 148 21.46 -16.97 -26.94
CA VAL A 148 20.08 -16.46 -27.02
C VAL A 148 19.23 -16.97 -25.85
N ILE A 149 19.28 -18.28 -25.56
CA ILE A 149 18.54 -18.89 -24.44
C ILE A 149 19.00 -18.33 -23.10
N TYR A 150 20.31 -18.19 -22.90
CA TYR A 150 20.88 -17.63 -21.68
C TYR A 150 20.42 -16.18 -21.45
N ASN A 151 20.53 -15.33 -22.47
CA ASN A 151 20.09 -13.93 -22.37
C ASN A 151 18.59 -13.82 -22.08
N ARG A 152 17.76 -14.69 -22.69
CA ARG A 152 16.32 -14.73 -22.40
C ARG A 152 16.03 -15.15 -20.96
N THR A 153 16.76 -16.15 -20.45
CA THR A 153 16.63 -16.60 -19.05
C THR A 153 17.07 -15.51 -18.09
N LEU A 154 18.21 -14.84 -18.36
CA LEU A 154 18.72 -13.73 -17.57
C LEU A 154 17.70 -12.58 -17.50
N ALA A 155 17.17 -12.15 -18.64
CA ALA A 155 16.14 -11.11 -18.69
C ALA A 155 14.91 -11.49 -17.85
N LYS A 156 14.39 -12.72 -17.97
CA LYS A 156 13.27 -13.19 -17.15
C LYS A 156 13.59 -13.18 -15.66
N PHE A 157 14.81 -13.57 -15.29
CA PHE A 157 15.25 -13.60 -13.91
C PHE A 157 15.31 -12.18 -13.32
N ASP A 158 15.88 -11.22 -14.05
CA ASP A 158 15.96 -9.81 -13.64
C ASP A 158 14.55 -9.21 -13.42
N HIS A 159 13.58 -9.58 -14.26
CA HIS A 159 12.17 -9.20 -14.08
C HIS A 159 11.58 -9.79 -12.81
N CYS A 160 11.82 -11.08 -12.53
CA CYS A 160 11.36 -11.71 -11.29
C CYS A 160 11.94 -11.02 -10.05
N GLU A 161 13.23 -10.66 -10.07
CA GLU A 161 13.86 -9.92 -8.96
C GLU A 161 13.26 -8.52 -8.78
N ARG A 162 13.03 -7.80 -9.89
CA ARG A 162 12.37 -6.48 -9.85
C ARG A 162 10.98 -6.58 -9.24
N LEU A 163 10.13 -7.47 -9.74
CA LEU A 163 8.77 -7.67 -9.26
C LEU A 163 8.75 -8.10 -7.79
N LEU A 164 9.72 -8.91 -7.35
CA LEU A 164 9.85 -9.28 -5.94
C LEU A 164 10.17 -8.06 -5.06
N ARG A 165 11.07 -7.16 -5.50
CA ARG A 165 11.36 -5.91 -4.78
C ARG A 165 10.13 -5.01 -4.69
N GLU A 166 9.42 -4.85 -5.79
CA GLU A 166 8.18 -4.07 -5.87
C GLU A 166 7.09 -4.66 -4.95
N GLN A 167 6.91 -5.99 -4.91
CA GLN A 167 5.99 -6.65 -3.98
C GLN A 167 6.36 -6.44 -2.51
N LYS A 168 7.66 -6.45 -2.17
CA LYS A 168 8.13 -6.13 -0.81
C LYS A 168 7.81 -4.68 -0.43
N VAL A 169 7.85 -3.75 -1.38
CA VAL A 169 7.42 -2.36 -1.16
C VAL A 169 5.92 -2.30 -0.90
N GLN A 170 5.10 -3.01 -1.68
CA GLN A 170 3.65 -3.09 -1.46
C GLN A 170 3.29 -3.68 -0.09
N GLU A 171 4.02 -4.70 0.38
CA GLU A 171 3.85 -5.27 1.73
C GLU A 171 4.11 -4.22 2.82
N ARG A 172 5.22 -3.48 2.72
CA ARG A 172 5.51 -2.37 3.64
C ARG A 172 4.47 -1.26 3.57
N ALA A 173 3.99 -0.92 2.37
CA ALA A 173 2.92 0.06 2.19
C ALA A 173 1.63 -0.38 2.90
N LEU A 174 1.27 -1.66 2.83
CA LEU A 174 0.13 -2.20 3.57
C LEU A 174 0.32 -2.12 5.09
N GLU A 175 1.52 -2.38 5.59
CA GLU A 175 1.85 -2.23 7.01
C GLU A 175 1.71 -0.77 7.47
N VAL A 176 2.23 0.18 6.69
CA VAL A 176 2.09 1.63 6.90
C VAL A 176 0.62 2.05 6.92
N ALA A 177 -0.17 1.61 5.93
CA ALA A 177 -1.60 1.92 5.87
C ALA A 177 -2.37 1.33 7.06
N ARG A 178 -2.04 0.10 7.49
CA ARG A 178 -2.62 -0.55 8.68
C ARG A 178 -2.30 0.22 9.95
N GLY A 179 -1.04 0.66 10.13
CA GLY A 179 -0.62 1.47 11.26
C GLY A 179 -1.36 2.81 11.33
N ASN A 180 -1.47 3.49 10.19
CA ASN A 180 -2.23 4.73 10.08
C ASN A 180 -3.72 4.54 10.44
N LEU A 181 -4.35 3.49 9.89
CA LEU A 181 -5.74 3.17 10.18
C LEU A 181 -5.96 2.86 11.67
N ASP A 182 -5.07 2.09 12.29
CA ASP A 182 -5.16 1.77 13.73
C ASP A 182 -5.07 3.02 14.60
N GLN A 183 -4.14 3.94 14.28
CA GLN A 183 -4.01 5.20 15.01
C GLN A 183 -5.30 6.04 14.92
N TYR A 184 -5.84 6.24 13.72
CA TYR A 184 -7.08 6.99 13.53
C TYR A 184 -8.28 6.30 14.19
N TYR A 185 -8.39 4.98 14.07
CA TYR A 185 -9.46 4.23 14.70
C TYR A 185 -9.42 4.34 16.23
N ARG A 186 -8.24 4.24 16.86
CA ARG A 186 -8.08 4.44 18.31
C ARG A 186 -8.56 5.82 18.75
N MET A 187 -8.23 6.87 17.99
CA MET A 187 -8.69 8.23 18.27
C MET A 187 -10.23 8.35 18.17
N ILE A 188 -10.82 7.82 17.09
CA ILE A 188 -12.29 7.85 16.89
C ILE A 188 -12.99 7.05 17.99
N HIS A 189 -12.48 5.87 18.33
CA HIS A 189 -13.01 5.02 19.39
C HIS A 189 -12.99 5.72 20.75
N GLN A 190 -11.87 6.38 21.09
CA GLN A 190 -11.77 7.16 22.32
C GLN A 190 -12.80 8.29 22.36
N ASN A 191 -12.91 9.08 21.28
CA ASN A 191 -13.89 10.16 21.17
C ASN A 191 -15.34 9.65 21.32
N CYS A 192 -15.65 8.52 20.70
CA CYS A 192 -16.95 7.86 20.82
C CYS A 192 -17.23 7.41 22.27
N SER A 193 -16.25 6.78 22.93
CA SER A 193 -16.35 6.35 24.33
C SER A 193 -16.63 7.52 25.27
N GLU A 194 -15.89 8.61 25.10
CA GLU A 194 -16.08 9.83 25.88
C GLU A 194 -17.43 10.50 25.65
N PHE A 195 -17.86 10.59 24.39
CA PHE A 195 -19.19 11.07 24.05
C PHE A 195 -20.27 10.22 24.73
N MET A 196 -20.18 8.89 24.62
CA MET A 196 -21.17 7.98 25.20
C MET A 196 -21.22 8.04 26.73
N LYS A 197 -20.08 8.28 27.39
CA LYS A 197 -20.04 8.51 28.84
C LYS A 197 -20.83 9.76 29.23
N ARG A 198 -20.58 10.89 28.55
CA ARG A 198 -21.30 12.16 28.78
C ARG A 198 -22.79 12.03 28.46
N TYR A 199 -23.12 11.38 27.34
CA TYR A 199 -24.49 11.12 26.92
C TYR A 199 -25.26 10.35 28.00
N LYS A 200 -24.75 9.22 28.48
CA LYS A 200 -25.45 8.40 29.50
C LYS A 200 -25.75 9.19 30.77
N GLN A 201 -24.83 10.03 31.21
CA GLN A 201 -25.01 10.88 32.39
C GLN A 201 -26.11 11.94 32.17
N GLN A 202 -26.02 12.68 31.07
CA GLN A 202 -27.02 13.71 30.74
C GLN A 202 -28.39 13.11 30.45
N HIS A 203 -28.44 11.98 29.73
CA HIS A 203 -29.66 11.25 29.42
C HIS A 203 -30.38 10.84 30.70
N ARG A 204 -29.66 10.26 31.67
CA ARG A 204 -30.24 9.88 32.97
C ARG A 204 -30.83 11.09 33.68
N PHE A 205 -30.06 12.17 33.81
CA PHE A 205 -30.54 13.40 34.46
C PHE A 205 -31.80 13.96 33.79
N HIS A 206 -31.81 14.03 32.46
CA HIS A 206 -32.92 14.59 31.71
C HIS A 206 -34.16 13.68 31.75
N SER A 207 -33.95 12.37 31.65
CA SER A 207 -35.01 11.36 31.81
C SER A 207 -35.62 11.41 33.21
N ASP A 208 -34.79 11.51 34.26
CA ASP A 208 -35.26 11.62 35.64
C ASP A 208 -36.07 12.91 35.86
N LEU A 209 -35.62 14.04 35.30
CA LEU A 209 -36.33 15.32 35.39
C LEU A 209 -37.70 15.26 34.70
N LEU A 210 -37.76 14.71 33.48
CA LEU A 210 -39.01 14.57 32.73
C LEU A 210 -39.98 13.59 33.39
N ALA A 211 -39.47 12.48 33.93
CA ALA A 211 -40.29 11.48 34.61
C ALA A 211 -40.92 12.00 35.92
N ASN A 212 -40.25 12.91 36.62
CA ASN A 212 -40.76 13.50 37.86
C ASN A 212 -41.64 14.75 37.65
N PHE A 213 -41.74 15.27 36.43
CA PHE A 213 -42.42 16.54 36.16
C PHE A 213 -43.84 16.62 36.73
N GLU A 214 -44.71 15.64 36.48
CA GLU A 214 -46.10 15.66 36.99
C GLU A 214 -46.16 15.55 38.52
N LYS A 215 -45.23 14.79 39.12
CA LYS A 215 -45.13 14.65 40.58
C LYS A 215 -44.73 15.98 41.22
N ASP A 216 -43.79 16.71 40.62
CA ASP A 216 -43.35 18.01 41.09
C ASP A 216 -44.45 19.07 40.91
N MET A 217 -45.18 19.03 39.80
CA MET A 217 -46.38 19.86 39.59
C MET A 217 -47.45 19.61 40.65
N HIS A 218 -47.71 18.34 40.99
CA HIS A 218 -48.66 17.99 42.04
C HIS A 218 -48.18 18.47 43.43
N LYS A 219 -46.88 18.40 43.71
CA LYS A 219 -46.28 18.90 44.96
C LYS A 219 -46.41 20.42 45.09
N LEU A 220 -46.20 21.17 44.00
CA LEU A 220 -46.42 22.62 43.98
C LEU A 220 -47.88 22.98 44.27
N ARG A 221 -48.83 22.18 43.74
CA ARG A 221 -50.27 22.37 43.99
C ARG A 221 -50.67 22.08 45.44
N SER A 222 -50.11 21.03 46.04
CA SER A 222 -50.46 20.62 47.41
C SER A 222 -49.77 21.44 48.50
N THR A 223 -48.69 22.16 48.17
CA THR A 223 -47.96 23.01 49.12
C THR A 223 -48.66 24.36 49.28
N LYS A 224 -49.42 24.50 50.38
CA LYS A 224 -50.15 25.72 50.73
C LYS A 224 -49.21 26.83 51.21
N LEU A 225 -49.58 28.08 50.92
CA LEU A 225 -48.87 29.25 51.43
C LEU A 225 -49.17 29.46 52.91
N HIS A 226 -48.25 30.12 53.62
CA HIS A 226 -48.52 30.60 54.97
C HIS A 226 -49.77 31.48 54.99
N PRO A 227 -50.67 31.37 55.99
CA PRO A 227 -51.96 32.06 55.99
C PRO A 227 -51.88 33.57 55.77
N THR A 228 -50.84 34.24 56.30
CA THR A 228 -50.64 35.70 56.13
C THR A 228 -50.25 36.12 54.72
N LEU A 229 -49.83 35.18 53.86
CA LEU A 229 -49.45 35.41 52.47
C LEU A 229 -50.54 34.98 51.48
N GLN A 230 -51.63 34.37 51.98
CA GLN A 230 -52.74 33.94 51.14
C GLN A 230 -53.58 35.14 50.71
N THR A 231 -53.99 35.14 49.44
CA THR A 231 -54.91 36.12 48.87
C THR A 231 -56.01 35.41 48.10
N ALA A 232 -57.00 36.14 47.60
CA ALA A 232 -58.07 35.56 46.77
C ALA A 232 -57.53 34.78 45.55
N THR A 233 -56.38 35.19 45.01
CA THR A 233 -55.75 34.66 43.80
C THR A 233 -54.49 33.84 44.05
N ARG A 234 -53.97 33.76 45.29
CA ARG A 234 -52.76 33.00 45.63
C ARG A 234 -52.97 32.17 46.89
N LYS A 235 -52.97 30.85 46.75
CA LYS A 235 -53.27 29.87 47.79
C LYS A 235 -52.17 28.81 47.95
N CYS A 236 -51.47 28.47 46.88
CA CYS A 236 -50.39 27.47 46.86
C CYS A 236 -49.17 27.94 46.06
N LEU A 237 -48.07 27.18 46.12
CA LEU A 237 -46.85 27.52 45.38
C LEU A 237 -47.04 27.50 43.86
N LEU A 238 -47.96 26.66 43.35
CA LEU A 238 -48.28 26.60 41.93
C LEU A 238 -48.80 27.94 41.38
N ASP A 239 -49.48 28.75 42.20
CA ASP A 239 -50.05 30.04 41.76
C ASP A 239 -48.98 31.10 41.40
N PHE A 240 -47.69 30.81 41.67
CA PHE A 240 -46.55 31.67 41.32
C PHE A 240 -45.85 31.26 40.02
N VAL A 241 -46.25 30.16 39.40
CA VAL A 241 -45.67 29.68 38.15
C VAL A 241 -46.71 29.62 37.04
N LYS A 242 -46.26 29.88 35.81
CA LYS A 242 -47.10 29.77 34.62
C LYS A 242 -47.21 28.29 34.22
N GLU A 243 -48.19 27.58 34.76
CA GLU A 243 -48.38 26.13 34.54
C GLU A 243 -48.39 25.76 33.05
N ASP A 244 -49.15 26.46 32.22
CA ASP A 244 -49.23 26.18 30.78
C ASP A 244 -47.88 26.29 30.07
N ASN A 245 -47.06 27.28 30.46
CA ASN A 245 -45.72 27.45 29.91
C ASN A 245 -44.77 26.33 30.35
N LEU A 246 -44.89 25.87 31.60
CA LEU A 246 -44.08 24.77 32.12
C LEU A 246 -44.44 23.45 31.45
N ARG A 247 -45.74 23.16 31.29
CA ARG A 247 -46.21 21.96 30.56
C ARG A 247 -45.74 21.96 29.11
N LYS A 248 -45.91 23.07 28.40
CA LYS A 248 -45.40 23.22 27.02
C LYS A 248 -43.88 23.05 26.94
N SER A 249 -43.13 23.58 27.90
CA SER A 249 -41.67 23.40 27.95
C SER A 249 -41.30 21.94 28.20
N ALA A 250 -41.99 21.24 29.10
CA ALA A 250 -41.77 19.81 29.37
C ALA A 250 -42.07 18.94 28.13
N GLU A 251 -43.15 19.23 27.40
CA GLU A 251 -43.48 18.56 26.13
C GLU A 251 -42.38 18.77 25.08
N ASN A 252 -41.92 20.01 24.90
CA ASN A 252 -40.83 20.33 23.97
C ASN A 252 -39.51 19.65 24.36
N CYS A 253 -39.19 19.63 25.66
CA CYS A 253 -38.00 18.94 26.19
C CYS A 253 -38.09 17.43 25.97
N ASN A 254 -39.26 16.82 26.21
CA ASN A 254 -39.48 15.40 25.95
C ASN A 254 -39.37 15.06 24.46
N GLY A 255 -39.92 15.89 23.58
CA GLY A 255 -39.78 15.75 22.13
C GLY A 255 -38.30 15.80 21.70
N SER A 256 -37.56 16.82 22.17
CA SER A 256 -36.13 16.98 21.87
C SER A 256 -35.28 15.84 22.44
N HIS A 257 -35.59 15.37 23.65
CA HIS A 257 -34.91 14.27 24.31
C HIS A 257 -35.03 12.97 23.48
N ARG A 258 -36.25 12.61 23.05
CA ARG A 258 -36.49 11.44 22.20
C ARG A 258 -35.84 11.57 20.81
N GLN A 259 -35.88 12.76 20.21
CA GLN A 259 -35.22 13.01 18.92
C GLN A 259 -33.71 12.80 19.03
N PHE A 260 -33.08 13.31 20.09
CA PHE A 260 -31.66 13.13 20.31
C PHE A 260 -31.31 11.67 20.60
N GLU A 261 -32.12 10.96 21.40
CA GLU A 261 -31.97 9.52 21.63
C GLU A 261 -31.95 8.73 20.31
N ASN A 262 -32.91 9.01 19.40
CA ASN A 262 -32.94 8.40 18.08
C ASN A 262 -31.66 8.67 17.26
N LYS A 263 -31.10 9.88 17.36
CA LYS A 263 -29.82 10.21 16.71
C LYS A 263 -28.64 9.45 17.31
N VAL A 264 -28.63 9.25 18.63
CA VAL A 264 -27.60 8.45 19.30
C VAL A 264 -27.69 6.97 18.92
N VAL A 265 -28.90 6.42 18.73
CA VAL A 265 -29.09 5.06 18.20
C VAL A 265 -28.52 4.93 16.80
N GLN A 266 -28.83 5.87 15.90
CA GLN A 266 -28.28 5.90 14.54
C GLN A 266 -26.75 6.01 14.55
N PHE A 267 -26.19 6.87 15.40
CA PHE A 267 -24.76 7.03 15.58
C PHE A 267 -24.08 5.72 16.04
N ASN A 268 -24.64 5.04 17.03
CA ASN A 268 -24.10 3.77 17.53
C ASN A 268 -24.11 2.69 16.46
N GLN A 269 -25.15 2.64 15.62
CA GLN A 269 -25.20 1.71 14.49
C GLN A 269 -24.07 1.98 13.49
N MET A 270 -23.88 3.24 13.08
CA MET A 270 -22.79 3.63 12.18
C MET A 270 -21.42 3.30 12.78
N PHE A 271 -21.22 3.58 14.07
CA PHE A 271 -19.96 3.28 14.75
C PHE A 271 -19.71 1.77 14.87
N ALA A 272 -20.74 0.97 15.14
CA ALA A 272 -20.64 -0.49 15.14
C ALA A 272 -20.24 -1.04 13.76
N ASP A 273 -20.76 -0.43 12.68
CA ASP A 273 -20.38 -0.81 11.32
C ASP A 273 -18.92 -0.45 10.99
N VAL A 274 -18.45 0.72 11.42
CA VAL A 274 -17.02 1.09 11.31
C VAL A 274 -16.15 0.10 12.09
N LYS A 275 -16.50 -0.17 13.35
CA LYS A 275 -15.76 -1.12 14.20
C LYS A 275 -15.62 -2.49 13.54
N ARG A 276 -16.73 -3.05 13.04
CA ARG A 276 -16.74 -4.36 12.37
C ARG A 276 -15.83 -4.37 11.13
N ARG A 277 -15.93 -3.35 10.27
CA ARG A 277 -15.10 -3.25 9.06
C ARG A 277 -13.61 -3.14 9.37
N VAL A 278 -13.27 -2.43 10.44
CA VAL A 278 -11.88 -2.30 10.90
C VAL A 278 -11.36 -3.64 11.44
N GLU A 279 -12.15 -4.33 12.26
CA GLU A 279 -11.83 -5.67 12.78
C GLU A 279 -11.64 -6.69 11.64
N ASP A 280 -12.53 -6.69 10.64
CA ASP A 280 -12.43 -7.56 9.46
C ASP A 280 -11.14 -7.30 8.67
N LEU A 281 -10.77 -6.02 8.47
CA LEU A 281 -9.56 -5.64 7.75
C LEU A 281 -8.29 -6.10 8.47
N PHE A 282 -8.24 -5.98 9.80
CA PHE A 282 -7.10 -6.45 10.60
C PHE A 282 -6.99 -7.98 10.67
N THR A 283 -8.11 -8.69 10.54
CA THR A 283 -8.14 -10.15 10.54
C THR A 283 -7.81 -10.73 9.15
N SER A 284 -7.97 -9.94 8.09
CA SER A 284 -7.63 -10.31 6.71
C SER A 284 -6.12 -10.54 6.55
N ARG A 285 -5.75 -11.78 6.21
CA ARG A 285 -4.37 -12.16 5.89
C ARG A 285 -4.13 -12.04 4.39
N ALA A 286 -2.93 -11.57 4.00
CA ALA A 286 -2.52 -11.56 2.61
C ALA A 286 -2.57 -12.99 2.02
N PRO A 287 -3.15 -13.18 0.82
CA PRO A 287 -3.39 -14.50 0.24
C PRO A 287 -2.12 -15.25 -0.19
N PHE A 288 -0.98 -14.56 -0.39
CA PHE A 288 0.29 -15.17 -0.78
C PHE A 288 1.47 -14.68 0.07
N PRO A 289 2.27 -15.57 0.69
CA PRO A 289 3.46 -15.16 1.42
C PRO A 289 4.60 -14.84 0.44
N ILE A 290 5.04 -13.59 0.39
CA ILE A 290 6.19 -13.11 -0.41
C ILE A 290 7.46 -13.94 -0.14
N ARG A 291 7.61 -14.47 1.08
CA ARG A 291 8.72 -15.36 1.47
C ARG A 291 8.84 -16.61 0.60
N ASN A 292 7.71 -17.20 0.17
CA ASN A 292 7.75 -18.40 -0.68
C ASN A 292 8.28 -18.04 -2.07
N LEU A 293 7.84 -16.90 -2.63
CA LEU A 293 8.32 -16.42 -3.92
C LEU A 293 9.83 -16.09 -3.87
N GLU A 294 10.30 -15.46 -2.80
CA GLU A 294 11.72 -15.19 -2.60
C GLU A 294 12.56 -16.48 -2.56
N LEU A 295 12.08 -17.53 -1.89
CA LEU A 295 12.74 -18.83 -1.89
C LEU A 295 12.78 -19.44 -3.29
N THR A 296 11.65 -19.43 -4.01
CA THR A 296 11.59 -19.94 -5.39
C THR A 296 12.56 -19.20 -6.31
N ILE A 297 12.63 -17.88 -6.26
CA ILE A 297 13.58 -17.10 -7.08
C ILE A 297 15.03 -17.46 -6.73
N LYS A 298 15.37 -17.56 -5.44
CA LYS A 298 16.70 -17.99 -4.99
C LYS A 298 17.07 -19.39 -5.46
N GLU A 299 16.13 -20.32 -5.45
CA GLU A 299 16.36 -21.68 -5.97
C GLU A 299 16.65 -21.66 -7.47
N HIS A 300 15.98 -20.80 -8.24
CA HIS A 300 16.18 -20.71 -9.68
C HIS A 300 17.50 -20.04 -10.10
N GLN A 301 18.15 -19.28 -9.19
CA GLN A 301 19.49 -18.73 -9.40
C GLN A 301 20.51 -19.82 -9.79
N ARG A 302 20.35 -21.05 -9.26
CA ARG A 302 21.28 -22.17 -9.57
C ARG A 302 21.29 -22.50 -11.06
N TYR A 303 20.12 -22.50 -11.71
CA TYR A 303 20.01 -22.80 -13.14
C TYR A 303 20.63 -21.69 -13.98
N LEU A 304 20.50 -20.44 -13.55
CA LEU A 304 21.15 -19.31 -14.22
C LEU A 304 22.67 -19.40 -14.11
N ASN A 305 23.20 -19.84 -12.96
CA ASN A 305 24.63 -20.08 -12.77
C ASN A 305 25.14 -21.25 -13.62
N GLU A 306 24.38 -22.34 -13.74
CA GLU A 306 24.69 -23.47 -14.62
C GLU A 306 24.74 -23.02 -16.09
N GLN A 307 23.72 -22.29 -16.57
CA GLN A 307 23.72 -21.75 -17.94
C GLN A 307 24.90 -20.80 -18.18
N LYS A 308 25.24 -19.95 -17.20
CA LYS A 308 26.41 -19.07 -17.27
C LYS A 308 27.72 -19.86 -17.42
N SER A 309 27.89 -20.95 -16.66
CA SER A 309 29.05 -21.83 -16.75
C SER A 309 29.16 -22.53 -18.10
N ILE A 310 28.04 -23.04 -18.63
CA ILE A 310 27.96 -23.62 -19.98
C ILE A 310 28.38 -22.58 -21.03
N MET A 311 27.86 -21.36 -20.93
CA MET A 311 28.19 -20.29 -21.88
C MET A 311 29.66 -19.87 -21.83
N GLN A 312 30.25 -19.81 -20.63
CA GLN A 312 31.69 -19.53 -20.48
C GLN A 312 32.53 -20.64 -21.13
N SER A 313 32.15 -21.91 -20.94
CA SER A 313 32.83 -23.06 -21.55
C SER A 313 32.75 -23.03 -23.09
N LEU A 314 31.56 -22.74 -23.63
CA LEU A 314 31.35 -22.62 -25.09
C LEU A 314 32.15 -21.47 -25.69
N ARG A 315 32.19 -20.31 -25.02
CA ARG A 315 33.00 -19.15 -25.44
C ARG A 315 34.50 -19.46 -25.39
N PHE A 316 34.97 -20.16 -24.36
CA PHE A 316 36.36 -20.56 -24.23
C PHE A 316 36.78 -21.49 -25.38
N ALA A 317 35.97 -22.50 -25.69
CA ALA A 317 36.23 -23.40 -26.82
C ALA A 317 36.28 -22.66 -28.18
N LEU A 318 35.42 -21.65 -28.37
CA LEU A 318 35.41 -20.82 -29.58
C LEU A 318 36.64 -19.89 -29.66
N LEU A 319 37.11 -19.38 -28.52
CA LEU A 319 38.35 -18.57 -28.44
C LEU A 319 39.59 -19.41 -28.72
N VAL A 320 39.69 -20.63 -28.18
CA VAL A 320 40.81 -21.54 -28.48
C VAL A 320 40.88 -21.85 -29.97
N TYR A 321 39.73 -22.08 -30.61
CA TYR A 321 39.66 -22.36 -32.05
C TYR A 321 40.01 -21.16 -32.95
N THR A 322 39.73 -19.94 -32.49
CA THR A 322 40.01 -18.71 -33.26
C THR A 322 41.43 -18.18 -33.10
N PHE A 323 42.06 -18.41 -31.94
CA PHE A 323 43.44 -17.95 -31.67
C PHE A 323 44.54 -18.99 -31.93
N PHE A 324 44.20 -20.28 -32.01
CA PHE A 324 45.09 -21.35 -32.47
C PHE A 324 44.54 -21.96 -33.77
N PRO A 325 44.81 -21.36 -34.95
CA PRO A 325 44.52 -22.04 -36.20
C PRO A 325 45.30 -23.37 -36.23
N PRO A 326 44.73 -24.46 -36.79
CA PRO A 326 45.46 -25.71 -36.94
C PRO A 326 46.74 -25.42 -37.72
N ILE A 327 47.87 -25.78 -37.11
CA ILE A 327 49.20 -25.75 -37.73
C ILE A 327 49.04 -26.42 -39.09
N HIS A 328 49.37 -25.69 -40.16
CA HIS A 328 49.45 -26.24 -41.51
C HIS A 328 50.35 -27.48 -41.48
N LEU A 329 49.74 -28.66 -41.44
CA LEU A 329 50.39 -29.90 -41.82
C LEU A 329 50.55 -29.82 -43.34
N LYS A 330 51.74 -29.37 -43.74
CA LYS A 330 52.24 -29.52 -45.12
C LYS A 330 52.55 -30.98 -45.40
#